data_AF-A0A7J6SLR7-F1
#
_entry.id   AF-A0A7J6SLR7-F1
#
_cell.length_a   1.000
_cell.length_b   1.000
_cell.length_c   1.000
_cell.angle_alpha   90.00
_cell.angle_beta   90.00
_cell.angle_gamma   90.00
#
_symmetry.space_group_name_H-M   'P 1'
#
loop_
_entity.id
_entity.type
_entity.pdbx_description
1 polymer ?
#
loop_
_entity_poly.entity_id
_entity_poly.type
_entity_poly.pdbx_seq_one_letter_code
_entity_poly.pdbx_strand_id
1 'polypeptide(L)'
;ICRDLKDCGGENLRIDCDKNSVKFSMKCDGHVKSSSIKLEHDVEITHCREAVENLCFSLRYLLMFTNKACALSDDVTLRLSAETPLMIDYCVADSPEKGFVRYFLAPKLDDE
;
A
#
# COMPACT_ATOMS: atom_id res chain seq x y z
N ILE A 1 6.33 -6.36 4.65
CA ILE A 1 5.03 -6.42 3.92
C ILE A 1 5.23 -6.67 2.42
N CYS A 2 5.49 -5.66 1.58
CA CYS A 2 5.49 -5.87 0.11
C CYS A 2 6.47 -6.95 -0.38
N ARG A 3 7.66 -7.04 0.24
CA ARG A 3 8.67 -8.06 -0.06
C ARG A 3 8.17 -9.46 0.31
N ASP A 4 7.71 -9.63 1.55
CA ASP A 4 7.18 -10.90 2.05
C ASP A 4 6.01 -11.40 1.19
N LEU A 5 5.09 -10.50 0.83
CA LEU A 5 3.96 -10.86 -0.03
C LEU A 5 4.43 -11.25 -1.44
N LYS A 6 5.46 -10.56 -1.99
CA LYS A 6 6.04 -10.97 -3.27
C LYS A 6 6.70 -12.35 -3.19
N ASP A 7 7.41 -12.62 -2.11
CA ASP A 7 8.16 -13.86 -1.90
C ASP A 7 7.24 -15.08 -1.74
N CYS A 8 6.02 -14.92 -1.20
CA CYS A 8 5.03 -16.02 -1.21
C CYS A 8 4.32 -16.19 -2.56
N GLY A 9 4.73 -15.49 -3.62
CA GLY A 9 4.19 -15.65 -4.98
C GLY A 9 3.15 -14.59 -5.39
N GLY A 10 2.96 -13.54 -4.60
CA GLY A 10 2.00 -12.48 -4.92
C GLY A 10 2.38 -11.65 -6.15
N GLU A 11 1.39 -11.36 -6.98
CA GLU A 11 1.54 -10.39 -8.08
C GLU A 11 0.89 -9.04 -7.79
N ASN A 12 -0.24 -9.08 -7.07
CA ASN A 12 -1.05 -7.93 -6.74
C ASN A 12 -1.26 -7.83 -5.23
N LEU A 13 -1.22 -6.61 -4.73
CA LEU A 13 -1.56 -6.25 -3.35
C LEU A 13 -2.97 -5.67 -3.33
N ARG A 14 -3.85 -6.28 -2.56
CA ARG A 14 -5.14 -5.70 -2.19
C ARG A 14 -5.00 -4.96 -0.87
N ILE A 15 -5.52 -3.74 -0.81
CA ILE A 15 -5.53 -2.89 0.38
C ILE A 15 -6.98 -2.61 0.76
N ASP A 16 -7.33 -2.98 1.98
CA ASP A 16 -8.58 -2.60 2.63
C ASP A 16 -8.26 -1.66 3.80
N CYS A 17 -9.03 -0.59 3.96
CA CYS A 17 -8.84 0.39 5.02
C CYS A 17 -10.19 0.78 5.60
N ASP A 18 -10.32 0.67 6.91
CA ASP A 18 -11.42 1.23 7.67
C ASP A 18 -10.89 2.25 8.70
N LYS A 19 -11.74 2.69 9.64
CA LYS A 19 -11.36 3.68 10.65
C LYS A 19 -10.39 3.17 11.70
N ASN A 20 -10.25 1.85 11.82
CA ASN A 20 -9.54 1.18 12.92
C ASN A 20 -8.34 0.37 12.42
N SER A 21 -8.32 0.01 11.14
CA SER A 21 -7.36 -0.93 10.62
C SER A 21 -7.07 -0.77 9.14
N VAL A 22 -5.87 -1.21 8.78
CA VAL A 22 -5.45 -1.39 7.39
C VAL A 22 -5.09 -2.84 7.18
N LYS A 23 -5.65 -3.46 6.15
CA LYS A 23 -5.37 -4.83 5.77
C LYS A 23 -4.70 -4.87 4.40
N PHE A 24 -3.56 -5.53 4.36
CA PHE A 24 -2.83 -5.87 3.15
C PHE A 24 -3.05 -7.33 2.84
N SER A 25 -3.52 -7.66 1.64
CA SER A 25 -3.75 -9.05 1.25
C SER A 25 -3.34 -9.34 -0.17
N MET A 26 -3.12 -10.61 -0.47
CA MET A 26 -2.90 -11.09 -1.83
C MET A 26 -3.59 -12.43 -2.04
N LYS A 27 -3.89 -12.72 -3.31
CA LYS A 27 -4.19 -14.06 -3.79
C LYS A 27 -3.16 -14.42 -4.84
N CYS A 28 -2.68 -15.66 -4.82
CA CYS A 28 -1.87 -16.22 -5.90
C CYS A 28 -2.81 -16.92 -6.88
N ASP A 29 -2.74 -16.58 -8.16
CA ASP A 29 -3.54 -17.26 -9.17
C ASP A 29 -3.02 -18.70 -9.37
N GLY A 30 -3.93 -19.67 -9.46
CA GLY A 30 -3.60 -21.10 -9.60
C GLY A 30 -3.21 -21.86 -8.32
N HIS A 31 -3.01 -21.20 -7.16
CA HIS A 31 -2.78 -21.86 -5.87
C HIS A 31 -3.73 -21.30 -4.79
N VAL A 32 -4.37 -22.18 -4.00
CA VAL A 32 -5.19 -21.82 -2.82
C VAL A 32 -4.30 -21.30 -1.66
N LYS A 33 -3.44 -20.32 -1.93
CA LYS A 33 -2.62 -19.63 -0.96
C LYS A 33 -2.93 -18.15 -1.04
N SER A 34 -3.76 -17.72 -0.11
CA SER A 34 -3.95 -16.32 0.23
C SER A 34 -3.08 -15.98 1.44
N SER A 35 -2.66 -14.72 1.53
CA SER A 35 -1.96 -14.23 2.70
C SER A 35 -2.45 -12.83 2.99
N SER A 36 -2.60 -12.49 4.27
CA SER A 36 -3.03 -11.18 4.69
C SER A 36 -2.33 -10.75 5.97
N ILE A 37 -2.02 -9.47 6.05
CA ILE A 37 -1.45 -8.79 7.21
C ILE A 37 -2.40 -7.66 7.57
N LYS A 38 -2.87 -7.62 8.82
CA LYS A 38 -3.74 -6.56 9.32
C LYS A 38 -2.97 -5.75 10.37
N LEU A 39 -2.96 -4.43 10.21
CA LEU A 39 -2.35 -3.49 11.14
C LEU A 39 -3.47 -2.75 11.88
N GLU A 40 -3.36 -2.70 13.21
CA GLU A 40 -4.30 -2.00 14.10
C GLU A 40 -3.58 -1.02 15.04
N HIS A 41 -2.31 -1.27 15.40
CA HIS A 41 -1.59 -0.49 16.42
C HIS A 41 -0.41 0.32 15.85
N ASP A 42 0.26 -0.18 14.81
CA ASP A 42 1.39 0.51 14.14
C ASP A 42 0.92 1.30 12.90
N VAL A 43 -0.30 1.84 12.93
CA VAL A 43 -0.84 2.63 11.83
C VAL A 43 -1.68 3.79 12.36
N GLU A 44 -1.39 5.00 11.88
CA GLU A 44 -2.20 6.18 12.18
C GLU A 44 -3.17 6.46 11.02
N ILE A 45 -4.47 6.43 11.31
CA ILE A 45 -5.53 6.65 10.31
C ILE A 45 -6.18 8.01 10.59
N THR A 46 -5.82 9.03 9.81
CA THR A 46 -6.27 10.42 10.08
C THR A 46 -7.55 10.84 9.34
N HIS A 47 -7.84 10.31 8.15
CA HIS A 47 -8.90 10.84 7.28
C HIS A 47 -9.81 9.77 6.62
N CYS A 48 -10.14 8.70 7.34
CA CYS A 48 -11.04 7.65 6.83
C CYS A 48 -12.52 8.02 7.04
N ARG A 49 -13.15 8.69 6.06
CA ARG A 49 -14.60 9.01 6.11
C ARG A 49 -15.45 7.75 5.89
N GLU A 50 -15.13 7.04 4.82
CA GLU A 50 -15.77 5.80 4.38
C GLU A 50 -14.68 4.72 4.26
N ALA A 51 -15.05 3.48 4.54
CA ALA A 51 -14.13 2.35 4.35
C ALA A 51 -13.85 2.19 2.86
N VAL A 52 -12.61 1.88 2.53
CA VAL A 52 -12.18 1.60 1.16
C VAL A 52 -11.74 0.15 1.10
N GLU A 53 -12.35 -0.62 0.22
CA GLU A 53 -12.16 -2.07 0.14
C GLU A 53 -11.68 -2.46 -1.26
N ASN A 54 -10.95 -3.58 -1.33
CA ASN A 54 -10.54 -4.23 -2.56
C ASN A 54 -9.72 -3.36 -3.54
N LEU A 55 -8.97 -2.37 -3.05
CA LEU A 55 -8.06 -1.63 -3.92
C LEU A 55 -6.89 -2.51 -4.33
N CYS A 56 -6.80 -2.86 -5.61
CA CYS A 56 -5.79 -3.77 -6.15
C CYS A 56 -4.64 -3.00 -6.80
N PHE A 57 -3.38 -3.32 -6.45
CA PHE A 57 -2.19 -2.66 -6.99
C PHE A 57 -1.09 -3.66 -7.36
N SER A 58 -0.25 -3.32 -8.33
CA SER A 58 0.88 -4.18 -8.70
C SER A 58 1.97 -4.20 -7.61
N LEU A 59 2.28 -5.37 -7.06
CA LEU A 59 3.39 -5.54 -6.11
C LEU A 59 4.75 -5.18 -6.73
N ARG A 60 4.91 -5.38 -8.04
CA ARG A 60 6.15 -5.01 -8.75
C ARG A 60 6.44 -3.51 -8.64
N TYR A 61 5.46 -2.66 -8.89
CA TYR A 61 5.64 -1.21 -8.81
C TYR A 61 5.80 -0.74 -7.36
N LEU A 62 5.02 -1.31 -6.44
CA LEU A 62 5.16 -1.01 -5.01
C LEU A 62 6.58 -1.28 -4.51
N LEU A 63 7.17 -2.43 -4.87
CA LEU A 63 8.57 -2.76 -4.53
C LEU A 63 9.60 -1.81 -5.15
N MET A 64 9.34 -1.31 -6.37
CA MET A 64 10.21 -0.32 -7.00
C MET A 64 10.21 1.01 -6.24
N PHE A 65 9.05 1.41 -5.71
CA PHE A 65 8.92 2.63 -4.92
C PHE A 65 9.54 2.49 -3.53
N THR A 66 9.19 1.43 -2.80
CA THR A 66 9.67 1.23 -1.42
C THR A 66 11.18 1.04 -1.36
N ASN A 67 11.78 0.20 -2.20
CA ASN A 67 13.22 -0.08 -2.14
C ASN A 67 14.10 1.16 -2.40
N LYS A 68 13.58 2.17 -3.11
CA LYS A 68 14.31 3.42 -3.38
C LYS A 68 14.02 4.51 -2.35
N ALA A 69 12.77 4.61 -1.90
CA ALA A 69 12.31 5.72 -1.07
C ALA A 69 12.41 5.45 0.44
N CYS A 70 12.45 4.19 0.88
CA CYS A 70 12.65 3.84 2.29
C CYS A 70 14.02 4.29 2.85
N ALA A 71 14.95 4.75 2.01
CA ALA A 71 16.20 5.36 2.49
C ALA A 71 16.04 6.86 2.85
N LEU A 72 14.89 7.47 2.54
CA LEU A 72 14.64 8.91 2.71
C LEU A 72 13.84 9.24 3.97
N SER A 73 13.00 8.31 4.43
CA SER A 73 12.17 8.40 5.62
C SER A 73 11.85 7.01 6.14
N ASP A 74 11.76 6.91 7.46
CA ASP A 74 11.29 5.70 8.13
C ASP A 74 9.76 5.54 8.05
N ASP A 75 9.05 6.65 7.82
CA ASP A 75 7.60 6.69 7.69
C ASP A 75 7.13 6.85 6.24
N VAL A 76 5.95 6.30 5.95
CA VAL A 76 5.27 6.45 4.65
C VAL A 76 3.81 6.83 4.86
N THR A 77 3.35 7.83 4.10
CA THR A 77 1.92 8.17 4.06
C THR A 77 1.27 7.57 2.82
N LEU A 78 0.23 6.76 3.03
CA LEU A 78 -0.59 6.19 1.97
C LEU A 78 -1.91 6.96 1.88
N ARG A 79 -2.28 7.40 0.69
CA ARG A 79 -3.58 8.00 0.41
C ARG A 79 -4.36 7.12 -0.54
N LEU A 80 -5.45 6.57 0.00
CA LEU A 80 -6.29 5.57 -0.63
C LEU A 80 -7.61 6.21 -1.08
N SER A 81 -8.08 5.82 -2.26
CA SER A 81 -9.34 6.27 -2.86
C SER A 81 -9.75 5.27 -3.94
N ALA A 82 -11.05 5.04 -4.10
CA ALA A 82 -11.58 4.22 -5.19
C ALA A 82 -11.56 4.95 -6.54
N GLU A 83 -11.54 6.29 -6.53
CA GLU A 83 -11.69 7.11 -7.73
C GLU A 83 -10.37 7.66 -8.25
N THR A 84 -9.30 7.61 -7.45
CA THR A 84 -8.01 8.21 -7.78
C THR A 84 -6.86 7.22 -7.55
N PRO A 85 -5.72 7.41 -8.23
CA PRO A 85 -4.54 6.58 -8.02
C PRO A 85 -4.10 6.55 -6.55
N LEU A 86 -3.58 5.42 -6.11
CA LEU A 86 -2.88 5.34 -4.83
C LEU A 86 -1.71 6.33 -4.86
N MET A 87 -1.64 7.15 -3.82
CA MET A 87 -0.58 8.12 -3.64
C MET A 87 0.26 7.73 -2.43
N ILE A 88 1.58 7.68 -2.65
CA ILE A 88 2.57 7.20 -1.68
C ILE A 88 3.59 8.33 -1.47
N ASP A 89 3.67 8.82 -0.25
CA ASP A 89 4.54 9.94 0.12
C ASP A 89 5.61 9.53 1.12
N TYR A 90 6.85 9.94 0.84
CA TYR A 90 7.99 9.87 1.75
C TYR A 90 8.53 11.28 1.98
N CYS A 91 8.56 11.74 3.23
CA CYS A 91 9.13 13.04 3.60
C CYS A 91 10.66 12.98 3.57
N VAL A 92 11.33 13.99 3.03
CA VAL A 92 12.80 14.00 3.02
C VAL A 92 13.32 14.44 4.39
N ALA A 93 14.14 13.60 5.04
CA ALA A 93 14.71 13.89 6.36
C ALA A 93 13.63 14.26 7.39
N ASP A 94 12.51 13.52 7.32
CA ASP A 94 11.35 13.59 8.21
C ASP A 94 10.75 14.99 8.40
N SER A 95 11.01 15.89 7.45
CA SER A 95 10.40 17.22 7.45
C SER A 95 9.80 17.56 6.08
N PRO A 96 8.48 17.84 6.01
CA PRO A 96 7.82 18.20 4.75
C PRO A 96 8.33 19.52 4.17
N GLU A 97 8.94 20.40 4.96
CA GLU A 97 9.52 21.66 4.49
C GLU A 97 10.78 21.47 3.65
N LYS A 98 11.47 20.32 3.83
CA LYS A 98 12.65 19.93 3.06
C LYS A 98 12.30 19.23 1.75
N GLY A 99 11.03 18.86 1.58
CA GLY A 99 10.49 18.23 0.38
C GLY A 99 9.99 16.82 0.62
N PHE A 100 9.45 16.22 -0.44
CA PHE A 100 8.90 14.86 -0.41
C PHE A 100 9.08 14.18 -1.76
N VAL A 101 9.14 12.85 -1.75
CA VAL A 101 9.02 12.03 -2.95
C VAL A 101 7.63 11.43 -2.97
N ARG A 102 6.89 11.69 -4.05
CA ARG A 102 5.51 11.23 -4.24
C ARG A 102 5.41 10.31 -5.44
N TYR A 103 4.90 9.10 -5.21
CA TYR A 103 4.56 8.16 -6.27
C TYR A 103 3.04 8.10 -6.42
N PHE A 104 2.61 7.89 -7.67
CA PHE A 104 1.22 7.63 -8.01
C PHE A 104 1.13 6.27 -8.69
N LEU A 105 0.25 5.41 -8.21
CA LEU A 105 0.01 4.09 -8.77
C LEU A 105 -1.48 3.93 -9.04
N ALA A 106 -1.82 3.84 -10.32
CA ALA A 106 -3.19 3.53 -10.69
C ALA A 106 -3.59 2.16 -10.11
N PRO A 107 -4.81 2.03 -9.58
CA PRO A 107 -5.33 0.72 -9.22
C PRO A 107 -5.39 -0.15 -10.48
N LYS A 108 -5.14 -1.44 -10.29
CA LYS A 108 -5.48 -2.43 -11.30
C LYS A 108 -7.00 -2.60 -11.31
N LEU A 109 -7.55 -2.63 -12.51
CA LEU A 109 -8.84 -3.25 -12.73
C LEU A 109 -8.64 -4.74 -12.44
N ASP A 110 -9.21 -5.24 -11.35
CA ASP A 110 -9.33 -6.69 -11.20
C ASP A 110 -10.42 -7.13 -12.18
N ASP A 111 -10.10 -8.04 -13.10
CA ASP A 111 -11.07 -8.72 -13.99
C ASP A 111 -11.78 -9.89 -13.25
N GLU A 112 -11.92 -9.80 -11.91
CA GLU A 112 -12.70 -10.74 -11.08
C GLU A 112 -13.98 -10.09 -10.54
#